data_AF-A0A8S4HKA3-F1
#
_entry.id   AF-A0A8S4HKA3-F1
#
_cell.length_a   1.000
_cell.length_b   1.000
_cell.length_c   1.000
_cell.angle_alpha   90.00
_cell.angle_beta   90.00
_cell.angle_gamma   90.00
#
_symmetry.space_group_name_H-M   'P 1'
#
loop_
_entity.id
_entity.type
_entity.pdbx_description
1 polymer ?
#
loop_
_entity_poly.entity_id
_entity_poly.type
_entity_poly.pdbx_seq_one_letter_code
_entity_poly.pdbx_strand_id
1 'polypeptide(L)'
;MDTCYDEFKSALKSYVKYEFFNKPVEEDFEKFKCDELSVKLPMIKGFKKFCYMLSKNIKEVFKSLEYHQSSQEICEFLNYWLYDALIKINFVNDEENISESSIMDKISELLDASNYNKKCDFIKYSINKTDFMHMKELYDYSKNYLAIQSNQDNHRDQQC
;
A
#
# COMPACT_ATOMS: atom_id res chain seq x y z
N MET A 1 -9.29 28.43 -6.30
CA MET A 1 -9.12 27.29 -7.22
C MET A 1 -8.57 26.10 -6.44
N ASP A 2 -7.58 26.31 -5.57
CA ASP A 2 -6.99 25.23 -4.73
C ASP A 2 -7.99 24.52 -3.79
N THR A 3 -9.00 25.21 -3.25
CA THR A 3 -9.91 24.63 -2.24
C THR A 3 -10.78 23.48 -2.77
N CYS A 4 -11.32 23.59 -3.99
CA CYS A 4 -12.20 22.55 -4.53
C CYS A 4 -11.43 21.30 -4.95
N TYR A 5 -10.25 21.47 -5.54
CA TYR A 5 -9.39 20.34 -5.90
C TYR A 5 -8.90 19.60 -4.65
N ASP A 6 -8.51 20.32 -3.60
CA ASP A 6 -8.11 19.70 -2.33
C ASP A 6 -9.27 18.95 -1.66
N GLU A 7 -10.49 19.52 -1.69
CA GLU A 7 -11.70 18.84 -1.23
C GLU A 7 -11.96 17.54 -2.01
N PHE A 8 -11.96 17.59 -3.35
CA PHE A 8 -12.15 16.42 -4.19
C PHE A 8 -11.08 15.34 -3.93
N LYS A 9 -9.81 15.76 -3.91
CA LYS A 9 -8.67 14.89 -3.64
C LYS A 9 -8.74 14.23 -2.27
N SER A 10 -9.23 14.95 -1.25
CA SER A 10 -9.46 14.39 0.09
C SER A 10 -10.64 13.41 0.15
N ALA A 11 -11.58 13.48 -0.79
CA ALA A 11 -12.68 12.53 -0.90
C ALA A 11 -12.29 11.22 -1.61
N LEU A 12 -11.20 11.22 -2.39
CA LEU A 12 -10.67 10.02 -3.06
C LEU A 12 -10.05 9.05 -2.05
N LYS A 13 -10.77 7.98 -1.72
CA LYS A 13 -10.35 6.99 -0.72
C LYS A 13 -8.96 6.42 -0.99
N SER A 14 -8.70 5.96 -2.21
CA SER A 14 -7.40 5.37 -2.55
C SER A 14 -6.27 6.39 -2.41
N TYR A 15 -6.49 7.64 -2.83
CA TYR A 15 -5.53 8.72 -2.68
C TYR A 15 -5.15 8.94 -1.21
N VAL A 16 -6.14 9.13 -0.34
CA VAL A 16 -5.93 9.37 1.10
C VAL A 16 -5.19 8.19 1.75
N LYS A 17 -5.56 6.95 1.41
CA LYS A 17 -4.91 5.75 1.96
C LYS A 17 -3.45 5.61 1.50
N TYR A 18 -3.18 5.80 0.22
CA TYR A 18 -1.81 5.71 -0.29
C TYR A 18 -0.93 6.86 0.18
N GLU A 19 -1.47 8.08 0.31
CA GLU A 19 -0.75 9.20 0.92
C GLU A 19 -0.34 8.88 2.36
N PHE A 20 -1.26 8.32 3.15
CA PHE A 20 -0.96 7.84 4.50
C PHE A 20 0.16 6.79 4.51
N PHE A 21 0.09 5.79 3.63
CA PHE A 21 1.11 4.74 3.53
C PHE A 21 2.47 5.27 3.06
N ASN A 22 2.48 6.31 2.23
CA ASN A 22 3.70 6.96 1.73
C ASN A 22 4.35 7.92 2.74
N LYS A 23 3.67 8.27 3.84
CA LYS A 23 4.27 9.11 4.89
C LYS A 23 5.55 8.46 5.43
N PRO A 24 6.62 9.24 5.65
CA PRO A 24 7.88 8.74 6.20
C PRO A 24 7.67 8.16 7.60
N VAL A 25 8.63 7.34 8.03
CA VAL A 25 8.62 6.73 9.36
C VAL A 25 9.20 7.71 10.36
N GLU A 26 8.38 8.19 11.29
CA GLU A 26 8.85 8.87 12.51
C GLU A 26 9.40 7.80 13.48
N GLU A 27 10.39 8.16 14.30
CA GLU A 27 11.22 7.19 15.04
C GLU A 27 10.43 6.26 15.98
N ASP A 28 11.01 5.09 16.29
CA ASP A 28 10.50 3.97 17.13
C ASP A 28 9.64 2.85 16.53
N PHE A 29 9.37 2.82 15.22
CA PHE A 29 8.72 1.64 14.60
C PHE A 29 9.71 0.53 14.29
N GLU A 30 9.66 -0.58 15.05
CA GLU A 30 10.23 -1.92 14.80
C GLU A 30 11.48 -1.97 13.89
N LYS A 31 12.39 -1.01 14.10
CA LYS A 31 13.60 -0.85 13.29
C LYS A 31 14.42 -2.14 13.33
N PHE A 32 14.39 -2.83 14.48
CA PHE A 32 15.14 -4.05 14.75
C PHE A 32 14.88 -5.19 13.76
N LYS A 33 13.63 -5.51 13.40
CA LYS A 33 13.36 -6.61 12.47
C LYS A 33 13.81 -6.27 11.05
N CYS A 34 13.56 -5.04 10.64
CA CYS A 34 14.03 -4.53 9.36
C CYS A 34 15.56 -4.40 9.30
N ASP A 35 16.22 -4.08 10.42
CA ASP A 35 17.68 -4.07 10.53
C ASP A 35 18.25 -5.49 10.40
N GLU A 36 17.66 -6.47 11.09
CA GLU A 36 18.03 -7.89 10.97
C GLU A 36 17.89 -8.39 9.52
N LEU A 37 16.74 -8.11 8.88
CA LEU A 37 16.49 -8.49 7.48
C LEU A 37 17.40 -7.75 6.50
N SER A 38 17.72 -6.49 6.77
CA SER A 38 18.63 -5.68 5.92
C SER A 38 20.06 -6.19 5.96
N VAL A 39 20.55 -6.66 7.12
CA VAL A 39 21.90 -7.26 7.25
C VAL A 39 22.01 -8.55 6.43
N LYS A 40 20.93 -9.32 6.34
CA LYS A 40 20.86 -10.54 5.51
C LYS A 40 20.77 -10.23 4.00
N LEU A 41 20.54 -8.96 3.62
CA LEU A 41 20.27 -8.53 2.25
C LEU A 41 21.04 -7.24 1.88
N PRO A 42 22.38 -7.21 2.01
CA PRO A 42 23.16 -5.99 1.77
C PRO A 42 23.11 -5.52 0.30
N MET A 43 22.67 -6.38 -0.63
CA MET A 43 22.63 -6.08 -2.06
C MET A 43 21.38 -5.33 -2.53
N ILE A 44 20.34 -5.18 -1.71
CA ILE A 44 19.07 -4.55 -2.13
C ILE A 44 19.02 -3.09 -1.69
N LYS A 45 19.52 -2.20 -2.54
CA LYS A 45 19.52 -0.75 -2.31
C LYS A 45 18.07 -0.25 -2.12
N GLY A 46 17.78 0.35 -0.96
CA GLY A 46 16.45 0.90 -0.65
C GLY A 46 15.54 -0.03 0.13
N PHE A 47 15.87 -1.32 0.31
CA PHE A 47 15.03 -2.27 1.04
C PHE A 47 14.82 -1.86 2.49
N LYS A 48 15.87 -1.38 3.16
CA LYS A 48 15.78 -0.89 4.54
C LYS A 48 14.69 0.18 4.72
N LYS A 49 14.67 1.18 3.83
CA LYS A 49 13.68 2.27 3.86
C LYS A 49 12.27 1.74 3.59
N PHE A 50 12.13 0.89 2.58
CA PHE A 50 10.87 0.24 2.25
C PHE A 50 10.34 -0.62 3.41
N CYS A 51 11.20 -1.44 4.02
CA CYS A 51 10.86 -2.30 5.15
C CYS A 51 10.32 -1.47 6.32
N TYR A 52 10.97 -0.36 6.65
CA TYR A 52 10.45 0.53 7.70
C TYR A 52 9.06 1.08 7.36
N MET A 53 8.81 1.50 6.11
CA MET A 53 7.50 1.98 5.69
C MET A 53 6.44 0.87 5.78
N LEU A 54 6.78 -0.34 5.33
CA LEU A 54 5.89 -1.50 5.40
C LEU A 54 5.57 -1.87 6.85
N SER A 55 6.58 -1.96 7.74
CA SER A 55 6.37 -2.20 9.18
C SER A 55 5.47 -1.15 9.83
N LYS A 56 5.68 0.14 9.51
CA LYS A 56 4.81 1.22 9.97
C LYS A 56 3.37 0.99 9.50
N ASN A 57 3.18 0.75 8.20
CA ASN A 57 1.87 0.59 7.61
C ASN A 57 1.12 -0.62 8.17
N ILE A 58 1.79 -1.78 8.33
CA ILE A 58 1.22 -2.97 8.95
C ILE A 58 0.66 -2.66 10.35
N LYS A 59 1.46 -2.04 11.22
CA LYS A 59 1.05 -1.72 12.59
C LYS A 59 -0.09 -0.69 12.64
N GLU A 60 -0.11 0.28 11.73
CA GLU A 60 -1.21 1.23 11.65
C GLU A 60 -2.52 0.59 11.12
N VAL A 61 -2.42 -0.33 10.16
CA VAL A 61 -3.56 -1.14 9.72
C VAL A 61 -4.12 -1.97 10.87
N PHE A 62 -3.25 -2.60 11.67
CA PHE A 62 -3.69 -3.33 12.87
C PHE A 62 -4.44 -2.46 13.86
N LYS A 63 -3.90 -1.30 14.22
CA LYS A 63 -4.57 -0.36 15.12
C LYS A 63 -5.95 0.02 14.56
N SER A 64 -6.04 0.35 13.27
CA SER A 64 -7.32 0.68 12.63
C SER A 64 -8.35 -0.44 12.77
N LEU A 65 -7.94 -1.70 12.58
CA LEU A 65 -8.82 -2.86 12.70
C LEU A 65 -9.30 -3.09 14.14
N GLU A 66 -8.47 -2.80 15.13
CA GLU A 66 -8.83 -2.92 16.55
C GLU A 66 -9.75 -1.78 17.03
N TYR A 67 -9.46 -0.54 16.66
CA TYR A 67 -10.18 0.63 17.17
C TYR A 67 -11.51 0.90 16.47
N HIS A 68 -11.60 0.66 15.16
CA HIS A 68 -12.73 1.13 14.37
C HIS A 68 -13.65 0.01 13.88
N GLN A 69 -13.37 -1.26 14.21
CA GLN A 69 -13.93 -2.41 13.48
C GLN A 69 -13.82 -2.16 11.96
N SER A 70 -12.71 -1.56 11.52
CA SER A 70 -12.59 -1.12 10.13
C SER A 70 -12.75 -2.33 9.21
N SER A 71 -13.35 -2.12 8.05
CA SER A 71 -13.52 -3.19 7.07
C SER A 71 -12.16 -3.74 6.63
N GLN A 72 -12.16 -5.02 6.22
CA GLN A 72 -11.04 -5.70 5.55
C GLN A 72 -10.46 -4.86 4.37
N GLU A 73 -11.19 -3.85 3.88
CA GLU A 73 -10.77 -2.90 2.86
C GLU A 73 -9.41 -2.24 3.14
N ILE A 74 -9.07 -1.93 4.41
CA ILE A 74 -7.75 -1.35 4.69
C ILE A 74 -6.61 -2.36 4.44
N CYS A 75 -6.87 -3.66 4.59
CA CYS A 75 -5.93 -4.72 4.22
C CYS A 75 -5.76 -4.78 2.70
N GLU A 76 -6.85 -4.66 1.94
CA GLU A 76 -6.81 -4.62 0.47
C GLU A 76 -5.97 -3.43 -0.03
N PHE A 77 -6.20 -2.22 0.52
CA PHE A 77 -5.37 -1.05 0.19
C PHE A 77 -3.88 -1.30 0.51
N LEU A 78 -3.57 -1.98 1.62
CA LEU A 78 -2.18 -2.30 1.96
C LEU A 78 -1.58 -3.30 0.97
N ASN A 79 -2.33 -4.33 0.56
CA ASN A 79 -1.90 -5.29 -0.46
C ASN A 79 -1.59 -4.60 -1.80
N TYR A 80 -2.46 -3.72 -2.29
CA TYR A 80 -2.20 -2.98 -3.52
C TYR A 80 -1.03 -2.01 -3.39
N TRP A 81 -0.93 -1.29 -2.27
CA TRP A 81 0.18 -0.38 -2.00
C TRP A 81 1.53 -1.10 -1.95
N LEU A 82 1.57 -2.28 -1.33
CA LEU A 82 2.77 -3.09 -1.18
C LEU A 82 3.40 -3.43 -2.53
N TYR A 83 2.62 -4.01 -3.45
CA TYR A 83 3.13 -4.37 -4.77
C TYR A 83 3.43 -3.14 -5.64
N ASP A 84 2.61 -2.09 -5.59
CA ASP A 84 2.89 -0.82 -6.28
C ASP A 84 4.22 -0.20 -5.80
N ALA A 85 4.47 -0.20 -4.50
CA ALA A 85 5.71 0.27 -3.91
C ALA A 85 6.92 -0.57 -4.36
N LEU A 86 6.79 -1.90 -4.36
CA LEU A 86 7.83 -2.82 -4.83
C LEU A 86 8.16 -2.65 -6.31
N ILE A 87 7.13 -2.46 -7.15
CA ILE A 87 7.27 -2.18 -8.57
C ILE A 87 7.98 -0.84 -8.80
N LYS A 88 7.61 0.21 -8.07
CA LYS A 88 8.21 1.56 -8.20
C LYS A 88 9.67 1.62 -7.79
N ILE A 89 10.07 0.80 -6.81
CA ILE A 89 11.48 0.68 -6.39
C ILE A 89 12.25 -0.39 -7.17
N ASN A 90 11.65 -0.96 -8.22
CA ASN A 90 12.26 -1.94 -9.11
C ASN A 90 12.72 -3.24 -8.42
N PHE A 91 11.98 -3.71 -7.40
CA PHE A 91 12.28 -4.97 -6.71
C PHE A 91 11.60 -6.19 -7.32
N VAL A 92 10.71 -5.97 -8.30
CA VAL A 92 9.94 -7.02 -8.97
C VAL A 92 10.00 -6.79 -10.49
N ASN A 93 11.22 -6.62 -10.99
CA ASN A 93 11.46 -6.38 -12.41
C ASN A 93 11.46 -7.68 -13.21
N ASP A 94 10.91 -7.63 -14.41
CA ASP A 94 11.09 -8.61 -15.49
C ASP A 94 10.58 -10.04 -15.23
N GLU A 95 9.67 -10.20 -14.26
CA GLU A 95 8.99 -11.48 -14.00
C GLU A 95 7.67 -11.57 -14.77
N GLU A 96 7.42 -12.74 -15.37
CA GLU A 96 6.08 -13.13 -15.85
C GLU A 96 5.07 -13.15 -14.70
N ASN A 97 5.55 -13.29 -13.46
CA ASN A 97 4.76 -13.39 -12.25
C ASN A 97 5.44 -12.65 -11.07
N ILE A 98 4.86 -11.51 -10.66
CA ILE A 98 5.39 -10.66 -9.59
C ILE A 98 5.42 -11.32 -8.19
N SER A 99 4.70 -12.42 -8.01
CA SER A 99 4.70 -13.17 -6.74
C SER A 99 5.90 -14.11 -6.58
N GLU A 100 6.68 -14.33 -7.65
CA GLU A 100 7.84 -15.23 -7.66
C GLU A 100 9.15 -14.53 -7.28
N SER A 101 9.15 -13.21 -7.17
CA SER A 101 10.33 -12.46 -6.75
C SER A 101 10.84 -12.91 -5.39
N SER A 102 12.16 -13.08 -5.31
CA SER A 102 12.88 -13.44 -4.08
C SER A 102 12.62 -12.48 -2.91
N ILE A 103 12.14 -11.26 -3.20
CA ILE A 103 11.75 -10.29 -2.16
C ILE A 103 10.48 -10.71 -1.43
N MET A 104 9.60 -11.48 -2.09
CA MET A 104 8.29 -11.88 -1.58
C MET A 104 8.39 -12.83 -0.39
N ASP A 105 9.42 -13.69 -0.35
CA ASP A 105 9.71 -14.52 0.81
C ASP A 105 10.06 -13.67 2.03
N LYS A 106 10.79 -12.58 1.83
CA LYS A 106 11.22 -11.66 2.91
C LYS A 106 10.08 -10.80 3.43
N ILE A 107 9.20 -10.40 2.52
CA ILE A 107 7.93 -9.76 2.89
C ILE A 107 7.08 -10.72 3.71
N SER A 108 6.99 -11.99 3.30
CA SER A 108 6.25 -13.01 4.05
C SER A 108 6.82 -13.19 5.47
N GLU A 109 8.15 -13.28 5.62
CA GLU A 109 8.81 -13.32 6.94
C GLU A 109 8.46 -12.10 7.82
N LEU A 110 8.38 -10.90 7.24
CA LEU A 110 8.01 -9.67 7.96
C LEU A 110 6.53 -9.67 8.37
N LEU A 111 5.65 -10.07 7.46
CA LEU A 111 4.21 -10.16 7.71
C LEU A 111 3.92 -11.20 8.80
N ASP A 112 4.60 -12.35 8.79
CA ASP A 112 4.47 -13.37 9.83
C ASP A 112 4.97 -12.88 11.19
N ALA A 113 6.14 -12.22 11.22
CA ALA A 113 6.68 -11.65 12.45
C ALA A 113 5.75 -10.59 13.08
N SER A 114 5.04 -9.83 12.24
CA SER A 114 4.06 -8.84 12.69
C SER A 114 2.67 -9.43 13.03
N ASN A 115 2.47 -10.74 12.89
CA ASN A 115 1.18 -11.44 12.97
C ASN A 115 0.13 -10.95 11.94
N TYR A 116 0.53 -10.29 10.84
CA TYR A 116 -0.39 -9.66 9.87
C TYR A 116 -1.49 -10.61 9.40
N ASN A 117 -1.07 -11.83 9.06
CA ASN A 117 -1.92 -12.91 8.55
C ASN A 117 -3.03 -13.37 9.52
N LYS A 118 -3.04 -12.92 10.78
CA LYS A 118 -4.14 -13.18 11.74
C LYS A 118 -5.30 -12.18 11.63
N LYS A 119 -5.09 -11.02 10.99
CA LYS A 119 -6.07 -9.93 10.90
C LYS A 119 -6.34 -9.51 9.46
N CYS A 120 -5.34 -9.62 8.60
CA CYS A 120 -5.43 -9.32 7.19
C CYS A 120 -4.89 -10.48 6.37
N ASP A 121 -5.55 -10.79 5.27
CA ASP A 121 -5.03 -11.76 4.32
C ASP A 121 -4.00 -11.08 3.41
N PHE A 122 -2.77 -11.60 3.43
CA PHE A 122 -1.77 -11.21 2.45
C PHE A 122 -2.06 -11.88 1.11
N ILE A 123 -2.30 -11.08 0.07
CA ILE A 123 -2.64 -11.60 -1.25
C ILE A 123 -1.37 -11.76 -2.09
N LYS A 124 -1.12 -13.00 -2.55
CA LYS A 124 -0.10 -13.28 -3.56
C LYS A 124 -0.69 -13.10 -4.95
N TYR A 125 -0.28 -12.04 -5.64
CA TYR A 125 -0.76 -11.74 -6.99
C TYR A 125 0.09 -12.49 -8.02
N SER A 126 -0.38 -13.66 -8.45
CA SER A 126 0.31 -14.50 -9.44
C SER A 126 0.09 -14.03 -10.89
N ILE A 127 0.48 -12.79 -11.18
CA ILE A 127 0.27 -12.11 -12.47
C ILE A 127 1.49 -11.27 -12.84
N ASN A 128 1.60 -10.86 -14.10
CA ASN A 128 2.68 -9.96 -14.51
C ASN A 128 2.46 -8.53 -13.98
N LYS A 129 3.52 -7.72 -14.04
CA LYS A 129 3.53 -6.33 -13.58
C LYS A 129 2.45 -5.47 -14.26
N THR A 130 2.26 -5.60 -15.56
CA THR A 130 1.30 -4.78 -16.33
C THR A 130 -0.13 -5.08 -15.90
N ASP A 131 -0.49 -6.36 -15.79
CA ASP A 131 -1.82 -6.79 -15.38
C ASP A 131 -2.12 -6.40 -13.93
N PHE A 132 -1.12 -6.47 -13.05
CA PHE A 132 -1.26 -5.96 -11.69
C PHE A 132 -1.57 -4.46 -11.67
N MET A 133 -0.87 -3.66 -12.48
CA MET A 133 -1.11 -2.22 -12.54
C MET A 133 -2.53 -1.91 -13.05
N HIS A 134 -3.01 -2.59 -14.08
CA HIS A 134 -4.39 -2.45 -14.55
C HIS A 134 -5.42 -2.84 -13.49
N MET A 135 -5.20 -3.97 -12.79
CA MET A 135 -6.10 -4.42 -11.72
C MET A 135 -6.14 -3.41 -10.56
N LYS A 136 -4.98 -2.84 -10.20
CA LYS A 136 -4.89 -1.77 -9.21
C LYS A 136 -5.65 -0.52 -9.66
N GLU A 137 -5.49 -0.07 -10.90
CA GLU A 137 -6.21 1.10 -11.44
C GLU A 137 -7.73 0.90 -11.39
N LEU A 138 -8.22 -0.27 -11.78
CA LEU A 138 -9.64 -0.62 -11.70
C LEU A 138 -10.14 -0.66 -10.26
N TYR A 139 -9.34 -1.23 -9.36
CA TYR A 139 -9.64 -1.23 -7.93
C TYR A 139 -9.73 0.20 -7.38
N ASP A 140 -8.73 1.03 -7.64
CA ASP A 140 -8.67 2.43 -7.19
C ASP A 140 -9.86 3.24 -7.71
N TYR A 141 -10.21 3.08 -8.99
CA TYR A 141 -11.39 3.68 -9.59
C TYR A 141 -12.67 3.24 -8.87
N SER A 142 -12.83 1.92 -8.61
CA SER A 142 -14.01 1.40 -7.92
C SER A 142 -14.18 1.99 -6.51
N LYS A 143 -13.07 2.19 -5.79
CA LYS A 143 -13.07 2.78 -4.44
C LYS A 143 -13.32 4.29 -4.44
N ASN A 144 -12.95 4.95 -5.53
CA ASN A 144 -13.13 6.39 -5.72
C ASN A 144 -14.46 6.76 -6.39
N TYR A 145 -15.19 5.80 -6.96
CA TYR A 145 -16.36 6.04 -7.81
C TYR A 145 -17.39 6.99 -7.18
N LEU A 146 -17.75 6.79 -5.91
CA LEU A 146 -18.72 7.66 -5.23
C LEU A 146 -18.23 9.10 -5.08
N ALA A 147 -16.93 9.30 -4.82
CA ALA A 147 -16.35 10.63 -4.72
C ALA A 147 -16.31 11.31 -6.10
N ILE A 148 -15.96 10.55 -7.15
CA ILE A 148 -15.97 11.03 -8.54
C ILE A 148 -17.39 11.44 -8.95
N GLN A 149 -18.38 10.59 -8.69
CA GLN A 149 -19.78 10.87 -9.00
C GLN A 149 -20.29 12.11 -8.24
N SER A 150 -20.01 12.20 -6.93
CA SER A 150 -20.41 13.34 -6.10
C SER A 150 -19.79 14.65 -6.59
N ASN A 151 -18.51 14.63 -6.99
CA ASN A 151 -17.83 15.79 -7.55
C ASN A 151 -18.47 16.24 -8.87
N GLN A 152 -18.80 15.28 -9.75
CA GLN A 152 -19.51 15.57 -11.01
C GLN A 152 -20.89 16.19 -10.79
N ASP A 153 -21.62 15.78 -9.74
CA ASP A 153 -22.94 16.33 -9.46
C ASP A 153 -22.89 17.71 -8.78
N ASN A 154 -21.96 17.91 -7.84
CA ASN A 154 -21.86 19.14 -7.06
C ASN A 154 -21.08 20.27 -7.76
N HIS A 155 -20.17 19.94 -8.67
CA HIS A 155 -19.30 20.90 -9.35
C HIS A 155 -19.43 20.82 -10.89
N ARG A 156 -20.64 20.67 -11.42
CA ARG A 156 -20.88 20.64 -12.89
C ARG A 156 -20.27 21.84 -13.64
N ASP A 157 -20.29 23.01 -13.01
CA ASP A 157 -19.82 24.27 -13.60
C ASP A 157 -18.36 24.63 -13.22
N GLN A 158 -17.71 23.83 -12.37
CA GLN A 158 -16.30 23.96 -11.99
C GLN A 158 -15.63 22.58 -12.05
N GLN A 159 -14.85 22.32 -13.09
CA GLN A 159 -14.03 21.10 -13.12
C GLN A 159 -12.94 21.20 -12.05
N CYS A 160 -13.19 20.50 -10.95
CA CYS A 160 -12.22 20.01 -9.98
C CYS A 160 -11.92 18.54 -10.39
#